data_AF-A0A191TLV1-F1
#
_entry.id   AF-A0A191TLV1-F1
#
_cell.length_a   1.000
_cell.length_b   1.000
_cell.length_c   1.000
_cell.angle_alpha   90.00
_cell.angle_beta   90.00
_cell.angle_gamma   90.00
#
_symmetry.space_group_name_H-M   'P 1'
#
loop_
_entity.id
_entity.type
_entity.pdbx_description
1 polymer ?
#
loop_
_entity_poly.entity_id
_entity_poly.type
_entity_poly.pdbx_seq_one_letter_code
_entity_poly.pdbx_strand_id
1 'polypeptide(L)' 'MKTKTQFRNISDKSALPKLLHVKIYFIQKDMREEDAENFFLFHKKANWKTKRGRPIANWRTVANE' A
#
# COMPACT_ATOMS: atom_id res chain seq x y z
N MET A 1 4.08 -26.35 -16.76
CA MET A 1 3.28 -25.21 -16.29
C MET A 1 4.21 -24.26 -15.52
N LYS A 2 4.54 -23.09 -16.09
CA LYS A 2 5.46 -22.12 -15.46
C LYS A 2 4.71 -20.80 -15.26
N THR A 3 4.10 -20.58 -14.10
CA THR A 3 3.54 -19.28 -13.74
C THR A 3 4.64 -18.43 -13.11
N LYS A 4 5.51 -17.88 -13.97
CA LYS A 4 6.34 -16.73 -13.57
C LYS A 4 5.42 -15.50 -13.54
N THR A 5 4.73 -15.29 -12.42
CA THR A 5 4.04 -14.03 -12.16
C THR A 5 5.11 -12.97 -11.99
N GLN A 6 5.38 -12.32 -13.10
CA GLN A 6 6.31 -11.23 -13.25
C GLN A 6 5.72 -10.02 -12.51
N PHE A 7 6.09 -9.83 -11.24
CA PHE A 7 5.88 -8.57 -10.53
C PHE A 7 6.81 -7.51 -11.14
N ARG A 8 6.50 -7.09 -12.37
CA ARG A 8 7.08 -5.93 -13.02
C ARG A 8 6.72 -4.71 -12.20
N ASN A 9 7.74 -4.02 -11.70
CA ASN A 9 7.81 -2.58 -11.46
C ASN A 9 6.46 -1.89 -11.22
N ILE A 10 5.94 -1.95 -9.99
CA ILE A 10 4.89 -1.04 -9.56
C ILE A 10 5.59 0.18 -8.94
N SER A 11 6.30 0.92 -9.78
CA SER A 11 6.67 2.32 -9.50
C SER A 11 5.68 3.23 -10.22
N ASP A 12 4.38 2.95 -10.05
CA ASP A 12 3.34 3.91 -10.43
C ASP A 12 3.36 5.02 -9.39
N LYS A 13 4.14 6.07 -9.67
CA LYS A 13 4.26 7.29 -8.84
C LYS A 13 2.94 8.05 -8.67
N SER A 14 1.81 7.59 -9.23
CA SER A 14 0.52 8.28 -9.15
C SER A 14 -0.71 7.38 -9.02
N ALA A 15 -0.57 6.05 -8.95
CA ALA A 15 -1.72 5.18 -8.79
C ALA A 15 -1.98 4.95 -7.30
N LEU A 16 -3.18 5.31 -6.83
CA LEU A 16 -3.64 4.94 -5.49
C LEU A 16 -3.40 3.44 -5.27
N PRO A 17 -2.81 3.03 -4.14
CA PRO A 17 -2.53 1.63 -3.92
C PRO A 17 -3.83 0.83 -3.90
N LYS A 18 -3.74 -0.43 -4.32
CA LYS A 18 -4.81 -1.41 -4.17
C LYS A 18 -4.65 -2.11 -2.82
N LEU A 19 -5.75 -2.48 -2.17
CA LEU A 19 -5.71 -3.21 -0.89
C LEU A 19 -4.79 -4.44 -0.95
N LEU A 20 -4.83 -5.19 -2.06
CA LEU A 20 -3.96 -6.35 -2.29
C LEU A 20 -2.46 -6.00 -2.18
N HIS A 21 -2.04 -4.85 -2.71
CA HIS A 21 -0.62 -4.43 -2.63
C HIS A 21 -0.22 -4.09 -1.20
N VAL A 22 -1.13 -3.49 -0.43
CA VAL A 22 -0.91 -3.19 1.00
C VAL A 22 -0.82 -4.48 1.80
N LYS A 23 -1.73 -5.43 1.57
CA LYS A 23 -1.69 -6.76 2.21
C LYS A 23 -0.40 -7.50 1.94
N ILE A 24 0.02 -7.57 0.67
CA ILE A 24 1.30 -8.21 0.30
C ILE A 24 2.48 -7.55 1.02
N TYR A 25 2.50 -6.21 1.10
CA TYR A 25 3.57 -5.49 1.80
C TYR A 25 3.59 -5.79 3.30
N PHE A 26 2.44 -5.85 3.95
CA PHE A 26 2.33 -6.16 5.37
C PHE A 26 2.75 -7.60 5.66
N ILE A 27 2.28 -8.56 4.86
CA ILE A 27 2.69 -9.97 4.98
C ILE A 27 4.21 -10.13 4.80
N GLN A 28 4.81 -9.41 3.84
CA GLN A 28 6.28 -9.40 3.65
C GLN A 28 7.04 -8.85 4.86
N LYS A 29 6.37 -8.09 5.73
CA LYS A 29 6.92 -7.53 6.97
C LYS A 29 6.52 -8.34 8.21
N ASP A 30 5.97 -9.53 8.03
CA ASP A 30 5.45 -10.37 9.11
C ASP A 30 4.35 -9.67 9.94
N MET A 31 3.63 -8.73 9.31
CA MET A 31 2.48 -8.05 9.89
C MET A 31 1.17 -8.72 9.46
N ARG A 32 0.12 -8.57 10.28
CA ARG A 32 -1.16 -9.22 10.03
C ARG A 32 -1.90 -8.53 8.89
N GLU A 33 -2.71 -9.31 8.18
CA GLU A 33 -3.55 -8.81 7.10
C GLU A 33 -4.60 -7.80 7.59
N GLU A 34 -5.09 -7.98 8.82
CA GLU A 34 -6.02 -7.05 9.48
C GLU A 34 -5.39 -5.66 9.68
N ASP A 35 -4.10 -5.60 10.05
CA ASP A 35 -3.38 -4.34 10.20
C ASP A 35 -3.24 -3.62 8.84
N ALA A 36 -3.07 -4.39 7.76
CA ALA A 36 -3.02 -3.88 6.39
C ALA A 36 -4.38 -3.31 5.92
N GLU A 37 -5.47 -3.98 6.27
CA GLU A 37 -6.83 -3.52 5.99
C GLU A 37 -7.15 -2.23 6.73
N ASN A 38 -6.83 -2.18 8.02
CA ASN A 38 -7.02 -1.00 8.85
C ASN A 38 -6.22 0.20 8.31
N PHE A 39 -4.96 -0.02 7.96
CA PHE A 39 -4.11 0.99 7.31
C PHE A 39 -4.74 1.50 6.01
N PHE A 40 -5.16 0.59 5.13
CA PHE A 40 -5.76 0.93 3.84
C PHE A 40 -7.05 1.73 4.01
N LEU A 41 -7.95 1.32 4.91
CA LEU A 41 -9.22 1.98 5.15
C LEU A 41 -9.02 3.38 5.75
N PHE A 42 -8.09 3.53 6.68
CA PHE A 42 -7.73 4.82 7.27
C PHE A 42 -7.27 5.82 6.20
N HIS A 43 -6.32 5.40 5.35
CA HIS A 43 -5.82 6.27 4.29
C HIS A 43 -6.81 6.48 3.15
N LYS A 44 -7.64 5.49 2.82
CA LYS A 44 -8.72 5.64 1.84
C LYS A 44 -9.75 6.68 2.27
N LYS A 45 -10.16 6.70 3.55
CA LYS A 45 -11.04 7.74 4.10
C LYS A 45 -10.41 9.12 4.05
N ALA A 46 -9.09 9.21 4.27
CA ALA A 46 -8.31 10.44 4.12
C ALA A 46 -7.99 10.80 2.64
N ASN A 47 -8.58 10.09 1.67
CA ASN A 47 -8.32 10.24 0.24
C ASN A 47 -6.82 10.17 -0.13
N TRP A 48 -6.08 9.32 0.59
CA TRP A 48 -4.62 9.15 0.46
C TRP A 48 -3.85 10.46 0.56
N LYS A 49 -4.32 11.38 1.41
CA LYS A 49 -3.65 12.65 1.71
C LYS A 49 -3.10 12.64 3.13
N THR A 50 -2.00 13.36 3.30
CA THR A 50 -1.43 13.72 4.60
C THR A 50 -2.36 14.67 5.35
N LYS A 51 -2.14 14.84 6.67
CA LYS A 51 -2.85 15.83 7.49
C LYS A 51 -2.75 17.26 6.96
N ARG A 52 -1.72 17.57 6.17
CA ARG A 52 -1.49 18.87 5.50
C ARG A 52 -2.16 18.96 4.11
N GLY A 53 -2.99 17.98 3.74
CA GLY A 53 -3.70 17.93 2.46
C GLY A 53 -2.87 17.49 1.25
N ARG A 54 -1.57 17.21 1.41
CA ARG A 54 -0.70 16.75 0.32
C ARG A 54 -0.92 15.26 0.03
N PRO A 55 -0.98 14.82 -1.25
CA PRO A 55 -1.05 13.40 -1.60
C PRO A 55 0.13 12.61 -1.03
N ILE A 56 -0.14 11.40 -0.55
CA ILE A 56 0.89 10.46 -0.11
C ILE A 56 1.47 9.80 -1.37
N ALA A 57 2.60 10.32 -1.85
CA ALA A 57 3.27 9.79 -3.05
C ALA A 57 3.89 8.39 -2.81
N ASN A 58 4.29 8.09 -1.57
CA ASN A 58 4.89 6.80 -1.21
C ASN A 58 4.26 6.25 0.08
N TRP A 59 3.14 5.54 -0.07
CA TRP A 59 2.42 4.96 1.06
C TRP A 59 3.23 3.93 1.84
N ARG A 60 4.24 3.30 1.21
CA ARG A 60 5.13 2.34 1.89
C ARG A 60 5.98 3.01 2.96
N THR A 61 6.34 4.28 2.77
CA THR A 61 7.05 5.07 3.78
C THR A 61 6.16 5.29 4.99
N VAL A 62 4.88 5.61 4.77
CA VAL A 62 3.90 5.81 5.86
C VAL A 62 3.59 4.49 6.56
N ALA A 63 3.57 3.37 5.84
CA ALA A 63 3.40 2.04 6.42
C ALA A 63 4.65 1.51 7.17
N ASN A 64 5.74 2.28 7.20
CA ASN A 64 7.00 1.92 7.86
C ASN A 64 7.45 2.98 8.89
N GLU A 65 6.57 3.93 9.19
CA GLU A 65 6.75 4.98 10.20
C GLU A 65 6.05 4.57 11.49
#